data_AF-A0A0G1EI98-F1
#
_entry.id   AF-A0A0G1EI98-F1
#
_cell.length_a   1.000
_cell.length_b   1.000
_cell.length_c   1.000
_cell.angle_alpha   90.00
_cell.angle_beta   90.00
_cell.angle_gamma   90.00
#
_symmetry.space_group_name_H-M   'P 1'
#
loop_
_entity.id
_entity.type
_entity.pdbx_description
1 polymer ?
#
loop_
_entity_poly.entity_id
_entity_poly.type
_entity_poly.pdbx_seq_one_letter_code
_entity_poly.pdbx_strand_id
1 'polypeptide(L)'
;PPVRMLNISRCYRRQVDVSHTPMFHQFEGMLIEKNVAISNLKGTLDYFTQKFFGKERKSRLRPHHFRFTEPSFEVDVTCGVCLGRGCKFCKSGWVELGGAGMIHPNVIKAGKLDPKKYTGFAFGWGIERTIAMRTEIGDIRLLFQNDIRFLEQF
;
A
#
# COMPACT_ATOMS: atom_id res chain seq x y z
N PRO A 1 22.84 6.98 4.75
CA PRO A 1 21.94 6.02 5.42
C PRO A 1 22.09 6.17 6.94
N PRO A 2 21.01 6.07 7.73
CA PRO A 2 19.72 5.47 7.38
C PRO A 2 18.92 6.29 6.36
N VAL A 3 18.21 5.62 5.45
CA VAL A 3 17.18 6.25 4.60
C VAL A 3 15.83 5.81 5.14
N ARG A 4 15.02 6.77 5.56
CA ARG A 4 13.66 6.56 6.07
C ARG A 4 12.79 7.59 5.37
N MET A 5 11.99 7.15 4.42
CA MET A 5 11.23 8.03 3.56
C MET A 5 9.78 7.57 3.48
N LEU A 6 8.90 8.56 3.53
CA LEU A 6 7.51 8.45 3.10
C LEU A 6 7.30 9.47 2.00
N ASN A 7 6.62 9.08 0.93
CA ASN A 7 6.29 9.95 -0.17
C ASN A 7 4.79 9.85 -0.49
N ILE A 8 4.14 10.99 -0.68
CA ILE A 8 2.80 11.07 -1.25
C ILE A 8 2.91 11.88 -2.52
N SER A 9 2.53 11.29 -3.64
CA SER A 9 2.71 11.92 -4.95
C SER A 9 1.54 11.64 -5.87
N ARG A 10 1.28 12.59 -6.77
CA ARG A 10 0.38 12.37 -7.90
C ARG A 10 1.08 11.48 -8.92
N CYS A 11 0.42 10.39 -9.25
CA CYS A 11 0.83 9.43 -10.26
C CYS A 11 -0.18 9.43 -11.40
N TYR A 12 0.28 9.03 -12.57
CA TYR A 12 -0.51 9.07 -13.80
C TYR A 12 -0.50 7.71 -14.49
N ARG A 13 -1.63 7.35 -15.07
CA ARG A 13 -1.77 6.15 -15.91
C ARG A 13 -2.76 6.37 -17.02
N ARG A 14 -2.57 5.67 -18.14
CA ARG A 14 -3.47 5.73 -19.30
C ARG A 14 -4.64 4.73 -19.15
N GLN A 15 -5.45 4.87 -18.10
CA GLN A 15 -6.63 4.03 -17.87
C GLN A 15 -7.75 4.85 -17.21
N VAL A 16 -8.99 4.70 -17.69
CA VAL A 16 -10.16 5.41 -17.16
C VAL A 16 -11.38 4.50 -17.13
N ASP A 17 -11.93 4.24 -15.94
CA ASP A 17 -13.21 3.57 -15.69
C ASP A 17 -13.75 3.95 -14.29
N VAL A 18 -14.84 3.35 -13.83
CA VAL A 18 -15.47 3.67 -12.52
C VAL A 18 -14.50 3.46 -11.34
N SER A 19 -13.52 2.58 -11.48
CA SER A 19 -12.49 2.24 -10.48
C SER A 19 -11.09 2.74 -10.86
N HIS A 20 -10.95 3.42 -12.00
CA HIS A 20 -9.66 3.89 -12.51
C HIS A 20 -9.72 5.34 -12.97
N THR A 21 -8.89 6.20 -12.38
CA THR A 21 -8.67 7.58 -12.84
C THR A 21 -7.31 7.71 -13.52
N PRO A 22 -7.16 8.68 -14.45
CA PRO A 22 -5.90 8.90 -15.15
C PRO A 22 -4.84 9.59 -14.27
N MET A 23 -5.27 10.27 -13.21
CA MET A 23 -4.45 10.82 -12.15
C MET A 23 -4.98 10.32 -10.81
N PHE A 24 -4.08 9.88 -9.94
CA PHE A 24 -4.38 9.37 -8.60
C PHE A 24 -3.18 9.61 -7.68
N HIS A 25 -3.33 9.38 -6.38
CA HIS A 25 -2.27 9.60 -5.41
C HIS A 25 -1.72 8.28 -4.90
N GLN A 26 -0.39 8.12 -4.94
CA GLN A 26 0.29 7.01 -4.30
C GLN A 26 0.94 7.45 -3.00
N PHE A 27 0.82 6.60 -2.00
CA PHE A 27 1.62 6.64 -0.79
C PHE A 27 2.67 5.53 -0.89
N GLU A 28 3.93 5.92 -0.84
CA GLU A 28 5.07 5.02 -0.86
C GLU A 28 5.91 5.21 0.38
N GLY A 29 6.51 4.13 0.86
CA GLY A 29 7.45 4.17 1.97
C GLY A 29 8.67 3.34 1.67
N MET A 30 9.82 3.77 2.19
CA MET A 30 11.10 3.12 2.02
C MET A 30 11.96 3.21 3.28
N LEU A 31 12.54 2.07 3.68
CA LEU A 31 13.54 1.99 4.72
C LEU A 31 14.79 1.31 4.16
N ILE A 32 15.95 1.95 4.26
CA ILE A 32 17.27 1.35 3.96
C ILE A 32 18.19 1.57 5.16
N GLU A 33 18.63 0.47 5.76
CA GLU A 33 19.52 0.44 6.91
C GLU A 33 20.33 -0.87 6.95
N LYS A 34 21.23 -1.02 7.93
CA LYS A 34 21.89 -2.31 8.17
C LYS A 34 20.90 -3.25 8.85
N ASN A 35 20.95 -4.54 8.51
CA ASN A 35 20.16 -5.60 9.16
C ASN A 35 18.63 -5.44 9.05
N VAL A 36 18.12 -4.86 7.96
CA VAL A 36 16.67 -4.82 7.69
C VAL A 36 16.23 -6.16 7.10
N ALA A 37 15.21 -6.77 7.70
CA ALA A 37 14.63 -8.04 7.30
C ALA A 37 13.15 -7.92 6.95
N ILE A 38 12.58 -8.98 6.34
CA ILE A 38 11.15 -9.07 6.00
C ILE A 38 10.26 -8.95 7.23
N SER A 39 10.73 -9.38 8.41
CA SER A 39 10.02 -9.21 9.68
C SER A 39 9.79 -7.73 10.02
N ASN A 40 10.74 -6.85 9.70
CA ASN A 40 10.56 -5.41 9.86
C ASN A 40 9.47 -4.88 8.93
N LEU A 41 9.48 -5.30 7.65
CA LEU A 41 8.41 -4.95 6.70
C LEU A 41 7.04 -5.40 7.22
N LYS A 42 6.92 -6.66 7.65
CA LYS A 42 5.66 -7.20 8.18
C LYS A 42 5.17 -6.41 9.40
N GLY A 43 6.08 -6.10 10.34
CA GLY A 43 5.76 -5.30 11.51
C GLY A 43 5.27 -3.89 11.16
N THR A 44 5.91 -3.24 10.18
CA THR A 44 5.47 -1.92 9.69
C THR A 44 4.08 -1.98 9.06
N LEU A 45 3.80 -3.00 8.25
CA LEU A 45 2.49 -3.18 7.61
C LEU A 45 1.39 -3.52 8.63
N ASP A 46 1.70 -4.34 9.64
CA ASP A 46 0.76 -4.65 10.73
C ASP A 46 0.44 -3.41 11.56
N TYR A 47 1.46 -2.62 11.89
CA TYR A 47 1.27 -1.36 12.59
C TYR A 47 0.38 -0.41 11.80
N PHE A 48 0.68 -0.19 10.51
CA PHE A 48 -0.16 0.65 9.65
C PHE A 48 -1.59 0.13 9.58
N THR A 49 -1.76 -1.17 9.36
CA THR A 49 -3.09 -1.79 9.21
C THR A 49 -3.95 -1.58 10.45
N GLN A 50 -3.37 -1.82 11.64
CA GLN A 50 -4.10 -1.65 12.90
C GLN A 50 -4.39 -0.18 13.23
N LYS A 51 -3.43 0.72 12.95
CA LYS A 51 -3.59 2.15 13.24
C LYS A 51 -4.54 2.85 12.28
N PHE A 52 -4.53 2.48 11.00
CA PHE A 52 -5.33 3.14 9.98
C PHE A 52 -6.73 2.53 9.85
N PHE A 53 -6.84 1.20 9.82
CA PHE A 53 -8.13 0.53 9.61
C PHE A 53 -8.82 0.09 10.92
N GLY A 54 -8.11 0.02 12.05
CA GLY A 54 -8.66 -0.39 13.35
C GLY A 54 -7.94 -1.60 13.98
N LYS A 55 -8.07 -1.76 15.31
CA LYS A 55 -7.27 -2.73 16.09
C LYS A 55 -7.47 -4.20 15.69
N GLU A 56 -8.64 -4.57 15.19
CA GLU A 56 -8.97 -5.96 14.81
C GLU A 56 -8.50 -6.33 13.39
N ARG A 57 -7.96 -5.37 12.67
CA ARG A 57 -7.55 -5.51 11.28
C ARG A 57 -6.19 -6.19 11.19
N LYS A 58 -6.06 -7.15 10.28
CA LYS A 58 -4.81 -7.90 10.08
C LYS A 58 -4.32 -7.72 8.64
N SER A 59 -3.00 -7.70 8.47
CA SER A 59 -2.36 -7.74 7.16
C SER A 59 -1.94 -9.16 6.79
N ARG A 60 -1.96 -9.47 5.50
CA ARG A 60 -1.46 -10.72 4.92
C ARG A 60 -0.55 -10.40 3.74
N LEU A 61 0.59 -11.09 3.67
CA LEU A 61 1.49 -11.04 2.54
C LEU A 61 1.21 -12.24 1.63
N ARG A 62 0.93 -11.99 0.35
CA ARG A 62 0.86 -13.02 -0.68
C ARG A 62 2.05 -12.86 -1.62
N PRO A 63 2.79 -13.93 -1.96
CA PRO A 63 3.90 -13.85 -2.90
C PRO A 63 3.45 -13.22 -4.23
N HIS A 64 4.24 -12.27 -4.72
CA HIS A 64 4.05 -11.63 -6.01
C HIS A 64 5.42 -11.29 -6.60
N HIS A 65 5.45 -10.70 -7.80
CA HIS A 65 6.67 -10.21 -8.44
C HIS A 65 6.56 -8.70 -8.75
N PHE A 66 7.51 -7.92 -8.24
CA PHE A 66 7.78 -6.55 -8.69
C PHE A 66 9.25 -6.42 -9.07
N ARG A 67 9.55 -5.70 -10.15
CA ARG A 67 10.93 -5.61 -10.70
C ARG A 67 11.94 -4.92 -9.77
N PHE A 68 11.46 -4.13 -8.80
CA PHE A 68 12.29 -3.33 -7.90
C PHE A 68 12.45 -3.97 -6.51
N THR A 69 11.80 -5.11 -6.24
CA THR A 69 11.88 -5.80 -4.93
C THR A 69 12.03 -7.31 -5.07
N GLU A 70 12.80 -7.92 -4.18
CA GLU A 70 12.98 -9.38 -4.08
C GLU A 70 13.36 -9.80 -2.64
N PRO A 71 12.53 -10.59 -1.93
CA PRO A 71 11.20 -11.07 -2.34
C PRO A 71 10.14 -9.95 -2.36
N SER A 72 9.08 -10.20 -3.15
CA SER A 72 7.97 -9.29 -3.41
C SER A 72 6.64 -9.87 -2.94
N PHE A 73 5.72 -9.00 -2.50
CA PHE A 73 4.44 -9.38 -1.93
C PHE A 73 3.33 -8.41 -2.32
N GLU A 74 2.15 -8.96 -2.62
CA GLU A 74 0.90 -8.21 -2.48
C GLU A 74 0.49 -8.19 -1.01
N VAL A 75 0.00 -7.04 -0.56
CA VAL A 75 -0.46 -6.80 0.81
C VAL A 75 -1.97 -6.78 0.80
N ASP A 76 -2.58 -7.72 1.51
CA ASP A 76 -4.03 -7.72 1.76
C ASP A 76 -4.34 -7.31 3.20
N VAL A 77 -5.54 -6.76 3.41
CA VAL A 77 -6.10 -6.48 4.73
C VAL A 77 -7.48 -7.13 4.90
N THR A 78 -7.81 -7.56 6.13
CA THR A 78 -9.00 -8.37 6.43
C THR A 78 -10.34 -7.66 6.24
N CYS A 79 -10.95 -7.46 5.06
CA CYS A 79 -12.32 -6.89 4.82
C CYS A 79 -13.08 -6.16 5.96
N GLY A 80 -13.35 -4.85 5.79
CA GLY A 80 -14.06 -3.97 6.74
C GLY A 80 -15.36 -4.53 7.30
N VAL A 81 -16.11 -5.22 6.44
CA VAL A 81 -17.50 -5.65 6.69
C VAL A 81 -17.57 -6.97 7.45
N CYS A 82 -16.70 -7.93 7.14
CA CYS A 82 -16.81 -9.30 7.67
C CYS A 82 -15.67 -9.71 8.60
N LEU A 83 -14.66 -8.84 8.75
CA LEU A 83 -13.47 -9.05 9.59
C LEU A 83 -12.75 -10.38 9.30
N GLY A 84 -12.70 -10.78 8.03
CA GLY A 84 -12.01 -12.00 7.61
C GLY A 84 -12.90 -13.23 7.42
N ARG A 85 -14.20 -13.17 7.75
CA ARG A 85 -15.12 -14.32 7.57
C ARG A 85 -15.49 -14.62 6.11
N GLY A 86 -15.32 -13.64 5.22
CA GLY A 86 -15.85 -13.69 3.86
C GLY A 86 -17.26 -13.09 3.78
N CYS A 87 -17.52 -12.32 2.72
CA CYS A 87 -18.84 -11.77 2.41
C CYS A 87 -18.96 -11.54 0.90
N LYS A 88 -20.15 -11.12 0.43
CA LYS A 88 -20.39 -10.84 -1.00
C LYS A 88 -19.39 -9.84 -1.60
N PHE A 89 -18.90 -8.89 -0.81
CA PHE A 89 -17.92 -7.89 -1.24
C PHE A 89 -16.51 -8.46 -1.44
N CYS A 90 -15.92 -9.03 -0.38
CA CYS A 90 -14.52 -9.49 -0.41
C CYS A 90 -14.33 -10.92 -0.91
N LYS A 91 -15.39 -11.74 -0.94
CA LYS A 91 -15.44 -13.18 -1.24
C LYS A 91 -14.66 -14.08 -0.29
N SER A 92 -13.45 -13.69 0.11
CA SER A 92 -12.47 -14.50 0.85
C SER A 92 -12.14 -13.98 2.25
N GLY A 93 -12.68 -12.83 2.65
CA GLY A 93 -12.36 -12.17 3.91
C GLY A 93 -11.22 -11.14 3.79
N TRP A 94 -10.58 -11.03 2.63
CA TRP A 94 -9.41 -10.20 2.38
C TRP A 94 -9.64 -9.23 1.23
N VAL A 95 -9.01 -8.06 1.29
CA VAL A 95 -9.05 -7.05 0.25
C VAL A 95 -7.62 -6.55 0.04
N GLU A 96 -7.19 -6.49 -1.22
CA GLU A 96 -5.86 -6.02 -1.60
C GLU A 96 -5.72 -4.52 -1.27
N LEU A 97 -4.63 -4.16 -0.60
CA LEU A 97 -4.24 -2.78 -0.29
C LEU A 97 -3.24 -2.25 -1.33
N GLY A 98 -2.19 -3.01 -1.62
CA GLY A 98 -1.13 -2.65 -2.56
C GLY A 98 0.06 -3.62 -2.52
N GLY A 99 1.25 -3.12 -2.84
CA GLY A 99 2.46 -3.94 -2.98
C GLY A 99 3.54 -3.59 -1.96
N ALA A 100 4.39 -4.57 -1.62
CA ALA A 100 5.56 -4.37 -0.79
C ALA A 100 6.65 -5.41 -1.08
N GLY A 101 7.88 -5.17 -0.62
CA GLY A 101 8.94 -6.15 -0.73
C GLY A 101 10.29 -5.65 -0.22
N MET A 102 11.27 -6.54 -0.19
CA MET A 102 12.65 -6.19 0.10
C MET A 102 13.29 -5.54 -1.13
N ILE A 103 13.97 -4.41 -1.01
CA ILE A 103 14.50 -3.68 -2.16
C ILE A 103 15.56 -4.53 -2.86
N HIS A 104 15.42 -4.67 -4.17
CA HIS A 104 16.32 -5.50 -4.98
C HIS A 104 17.76 -4.92 -4.94
N PRO A 105 18.82 -5.74 -4.83
CA PRO A 105 20.21 -5.26 -4.74
C PRO A 105 20.64 -4.27 -5.83
N ASN A 106 20.16 -4.46 -7.08
CA ASN A 106 20.39 -3.53 -8.18
C ASN A 106 19.85 -2.11 -7.92
N VAL A 107 18.73 -1.99 -7.22
CA VAL A 107 18.14 -0.69 -6.84
C VAL A 107 19.00 -0.02 -5.76
N ILE A 108 19.47 -0.78 -4.77
CA ILE A 108 20.40 -0.29 -3.73
C ILE A 108 21.69 0.20 -4.37
N LYS A 109 22.25 -0.56 -5.32
CA LYS A 109 23.46 -0.19 -6.07
C LYS A 109 23.25 1.06 -6.91
N ALA A 110 22.10 1.19 -7.58
CA ALA A 110 21.74 2.39 -8.35
C ALA A 110 21.62 3.63 -7.44
N GLY A 111 21.16 3.45 -6.19
CA GLY A 111 21.18 4.46 -5.13
C GLY A 111 22.56 4.76 -4.53
N LYS A 112 23.65 4.27 -5.14
CA LYS A 112 25.04 4.44 -4.69
C LYS A 112 25.32 3.88 -3.28
N LEU A 113 24.63 2.80 -2.91
CA LEU A 113 24.84 2.08 -1.65
C LEU A 113 25.36 0.66 -1.89
N ASP A 114 26.06 0.09 -0.92
CA ASP A 114 26.60 -1.27 -0.98
C ASP A 114 25.52 -2.29 -0.51
N PRO A 115 24.98 -3.15 -1.41
CA PRO A 115 23.96 -4.13 -1.06
C PRO A 115 24.45 -5.26 -0.15
N LYS A 116 25.78 -5.40 0.05
CA LYS A 116 26.32 -6.32 1.07
C LYS A 116 26.24 -5.74 2.49
N LYS A 117 26.16 -4.42 2.62
CA LYS A 117 26.12 -3.71 3.90
C LYS A 117 24.72 -3.22 4.25
N TYR A 118 23.95 -2.81 3.26
CA TYR A 118 22.62 -2.23 3.42
C TYR A 118 21.57 -3.12 2.79
N THR A 119 20.50 -3.33 3.52
CA THR A 119 19.27 -3.94 3.04
C THR A 119 18.12 -2.95 3.27
N GLY A 120 16.94 -3.27 2.77
CA GLY A 120 15.80 -2.39 2.95
C GLY A 120 14.52 -2.99 2.43
N PHE A 121 13.40 -2.35 2.76
CA PHE A 121 12.12 -2.68 2.19
C PHE A 121 11.45 -1.42 1.65
N ALA A 122 10.56 -1.63 0.69
CA ALA A 122 9.66 -0.60 0.20
C ALA A 122 8.23 -1.14 0.16
N PHE A 123 7.26 -0.23 0.23
CA PHE A 123 5.85 -0.52 0.07
C PHE A 123 5.15 0.64 -0.65
N GLY A 124 4.00 0.36 -1.27
CA GLY A 124 3.21 1.38 -1.92
C GLY A 124 1.76 0.97 -2.16
N TRP A 125 0.85 1.94 -2.03
CA TRP A 125 -0.57 1.78 -2.34
C TRP A 125 -1.24 3.12 -2.71
N GLY A 126 -2.41 3.04 -3.32
CA GLY A 126 -3.21 4.21 -3.66
C GLY A 126 -3.97 4.77 -2.45
N ILE A 127 -4.01 6.10 -2.33
CA ILE A 127 -4.76 6.78 -1.26
C ILE A 127 -6.27 6.63 -1.50
N GLU A 128 -6.72 6.75 -2.75
CA GLU A 128 -8.12 6.63 -3.14
C GLU A 128 -8.66 5.23 -2.80
N ARG A 129 -7.86 4.18 -3.00
CA ARG A 129 -8.22 2.81 -2.57
C ARG A 129 -8.29 2.74 -1.05
N THR A 130 -7.27 3.27 -0.36
CA THR A 130 -7.19 3.23 1.10
C THR A 130 -8.39 3.92 1.77
N ILE A 131 -8.84 5.06 1.25
CA ILE A 131 -10.03 5.76 1.77
C ILE A 131 -11.32 5.01 1.40
N ALA A 132 -11.46 4.51 0.17
CA ALA A 132 -12.62 3.72 -0.25
C ALA A 132 -12.77 2.41 0.55
N MET A 133 -11.67 1.86 1.09
CA MET A 133 -11.71 0.69 1.97
C MET A 133 -12.12 1.02 3.41
N ARG A 134 -12.02 2.29 3.81
CA ARG A 134 -12.38 2.79 5.15
C ARG A 134 -13.76 3.44 5.19
N THR A 135 -14.25 3.91 4.04
CA THR A 135 -15.50 4.65 3.87
C THR A 135 -16.42 3.91 2.91
N GLU A 136 -17.65 4.38 2.74
CA GLU A 136 -18.62 3.77 1.81
C GLU A 136 -18.62 4.43 0.42
N ILE A 137 -17.48 5.00 -0.01
CA ILE A 137 -17.34 5.63 -1.32
C ILE A 137 -17.36 4.55 -2.41
N GLY A 138 -18.49 4.42 -3.11
CA GLY A 138 -18.67 3.46 -4.19
C GLY A 138 -18.05 3.88 -5.53
N ASP A 139 -17.72 5.15 -5.72
CA ASP A 139 -17.16 5.70 -6.96
C ASP A 139 -16.01 6.67 -6.66
N ILE A 140 -14.79 6.29 -7.04
CA ILE A 140 -13.59 7.10 -6.75
C ILE A 140 -13.55 8.41 -7.54
N ARG A 141 -14.35 8.55 -8.61
CA ARG A 141 -14.40 9.80 -9.40
C ARG A 141 -14.98 10.96 -8.59
N LEU A 142 -15.80 10.67 -7.58
CA LEU A 142 -16.32 11.66 -6.65
C LEU A 142 -15.19 12.44 -5.93
N LEU A 143 -14.05 11.78 -5.69
CA LEU A 143 -12.87 12.40 -5.07
C LEU A 143 -12.24 13.51 -5.94
N PHE A 144 -12.56 13.57 -7.24
CA PHE A 144 -11.98 14.53 -8.18
C PHE A 144 -13.00 15.54 -8.74
N GLN A 145 -14.30 15.35 -8.48
CA GLN A 145 -15.36 16.23 -9.01
C GLN A 145 -15.48 17.55 -8.25
N ASN A 146 -14.97 17.62 -7.01
CA ASN A 146 -15.11 18.79 -6.12
C ASN A 146 -16.58 19.19 -5.87
N ASP A 147 -17.49 18.22 -5.81
CA ASP A 147 -18.88 18.47 -5.41
C ASP A 147 -18.94 18.83 -3.93
N ILE A 148 -19.45 20.02 -3.60
CA ILE A 148 -19.53 20.53 -2.22
C ILE A 148 -20.31 19.56 -1.32
N ARG A 149 -21.38 18.94 -1.83
CA ARG A 149 -22.21 17.98 -1.06
C ARG A 149 -21.45 16.71 -0.68
N PHE A 150 -20.44 16.35 -1.48
CA PHE A 150 -19.54 15.26 -1.16
C PHE A 150 -18.47 15.69 -0.16
N LEU A 151 -17.88 16.88 -0.36
CA LEU A 151 -16.81 17.41 0.49
C LEU A 151 -17.28 17.67 1.94
N GLU A 152 -18.52 18.13 2.14
CA GLU A 152 -19.10 18.40 3.47
C GLU A 152 -19.35 17.16 4.34
N GLN A 153 -19.17 15.94 3.81
CA GLN A 153 -19.34 14.69 4.57
C GLN A 153 -18.11 14.30 5.41
N PHE A 154 -16.98 15.01 5.24
CA PHE A 154 -15.68 14.72 5.86
C PHE A 154 -15.15 15.94 6.64
#